data_AF-I3YHE3-F1
#
_entry.id   AF-I3YHE3-F1
#
_cell.length_a   1.000
_cell.length_b   1.000
_cell.length_c   1.000
_cell.angle_alpha   90.00
_cell.angle_beta   90.00
_cell.angle_gamma   90.00
#
_symmetry.space_group_name_H-M   'P 1'
#
loop_
_entity.id
_entity.type
_entity.pdbx_description
1 polymer ?
#
loop_
_entity_poly.entity_id
_entity_poly.type
_entity_poly.pdbx_seq_one_letter_code
_entity_poly.pdbx_strand_id
1 'polypeptide(L)' 'MPELHPQFLTDPDGKPTSVLLPFAEYAALMEYLEDTEDLEDARAALAQIARGDEDLIPWEDVKAEHGL' A
#
# COMPACT_ATOMS: atom_id res chain seq x y z
N MET A 1 -3.64 10.21 2.59
CA MET A 1 -2.79 10.20 3.79
C MET A 1 -3.70 10.38 5.00
N PRO A 2 -3.64 9.48 6.00
CA PRO A 2 -4.45 9.58 7.20
C PRO A 2 -4.03 10.76 8.09
N GLU A 3 -4.96 11.21 8.94
CA GLU A 3 -4.65 12.16 10.01
C GLU A 3 -3.94 11.44 11.16
N LEU A 4 -2.86 12.03 11.68
CA LEU A 4 -1.97 11.41 12.67
C LEU A 4 -1.76 12.32 13.88
N HIS A 5 -1.72 11.74 15.07
CA HIS A 5 -1.48 12.40 16.35
C HIS A 5 -0.26 11.79 17.07
N PRO A 6 0.95 11.99 16.55
CA PRO A 6 2.16 11.37 17.10
C PRO A 6 2.59 11.98 18.44
N GLN A 7 3.10 11.12 19.32
CA GLN A 7 3.88 11.52 20.49
C GLN A 7 5.31 11.00 20.34
N PHE A 8 6.30 11.85 20.58
CA PHE A 8 7.72 11.48 20.37
C PHE A 8 8.44 11.26 21.69
N LEU A 9 9.29 10.24 21.73
CA LEU A 9 10.34 10.11 22.72
C LEU A 9 11.62 10.72 22.15
N THR A 10 12.21 11.67 22.86
CA THR A 10 13.42 12.39 22.42
C THR A 10 14.65 12.00 23.23
N ASP A 11 15.82 12.17 22.63
CA ASP A 11 17.09 12.14 23.35
C ASP A 11 17.29 13.42 24.22
N PRO A 12 18.39 13.54 24.98
CA PRO A 12 18.66 14.72 25.80
C PRO A 12 18.83 16.03 25.01
N ASP A 13 19.17 15.95 23.72
CA ASP A 13 19.32 17.10 22.83
C ASP A 13 17.98 17.49 22.17
N GLY A 14 16.89 16.78 22.51
CA GLY A 14 15.55 17.01 22.00
C GLY A 14 15.27 16.38 20.63
N LYS A 15 16.17 15.51 20.13
CA LYS A 15 15.99 14.84 18.85
C LYS A 15 15.05 13.63 19.00
N PRO A 16 14.02 13.46 18.16
CA PRO A 16 13.15 12.29 18.19
C PRO A 16 13.92 10.99 17.93
N THR A 17 13.66 9.98 18.76
CA THR A 17 14.26 8.63 18.65
C THR A 17 13.22 7.56 18.37
N SER A 18 12.00 7.75 18.83
CA SER A 18 10.85 6.89 18.54
C SER A 18 9.56 7.69 18.59
N VAL A 19 8.50 7.12 18.01
CA VAL A 19 7.16 7.69 17.96
C VAL A 19 6.16 6.68 18.48
N LEU A 20 5.21 7.15 19.28
CA LEU A 20 4.01 6.43 19.66
C LEU A 20 2.85 6.95 18.81
N LEU A 21 2.16 6.02 18.15
CA LEU A 21 0.92 6.31 17.42
C LEU A 21 -0.24 5.54 18.07
N PRO A 22 -1.43 6.14 18.14
CA PRO A 22 -2.66 5.38 18.36
C PRO A 22 -2.75 4.23 17.36
N PHE A 23 -3.15 3.05 17.83
CA PHE A 23 -3.13 1.85 17.00
C PHE A 23 -3.96 1.99 15.71
N ALA A 24 -5.13 2.62 15.79
CA ALA A 24 -5.97 2.86 14.62
C ALA A 24 -5.29 3.75 13.58
N GLU A 25 -4.50 4.73 14.00
CA GLU A 25 -3.75 5.62 13.10
C GLU A 25 -2.56 4.91 12.48
N TYR A 26 -1.87 4.04 13.24
CA TYR A 26 -0.84 3.17 12.69
C TYR A 26 -1.42 2.23 11.62
N ALA A 27 -2.56 1.58 11.90
CA ALA A 27 -3.22 0.70 10.93
C ALA A 27 -3.61 1.46 9.66
N ALA A 28 -4.23 2.64 9.80
CA ALA A 28 -4.59 3.48 8.65
C ALA A 28 -3.37 3.99 7.87
N LEU A 29 -2.24 4.22 8.54
CA LEU A 29 -0.98 4.59 7.88
C LEU A 29 -0.42 3.41 7.07
N MET A 30 -0.46 2.20 7.62
CA MET A 30 -0.02 1.00 6.90
C MET A 30 -0.90 0.72 5.68
N GLU A 31 -2.23 0.75 5.86
CA GLU A 31 -3.19 0.57 4.76
C GLU A 31 -2.98 1.61 3.65
N TYR A 32 -2.77 2.89 4.02
CA TYR A 32 -2.48 3.93 3.03
C TYR A 32 -1.18 3.70 2.24
N LEU A 33 -0.16 3.12 2.87
CA LEU A 33 1.10 2.78 2.20
C LEU A 33 0.91 1.60 1.25
N GLU A 34 0.23 0.55 1.71
CA GLU A 34 -0.12 -0.63 0.89
C GLU A 34 -0.95 -0.21 -0.34
N ASP A 35 -2.00 0.60 -0.17
CA ASP A 35 -2.80 1.15 -1.26
C ASP A 35 -1.96 1.95 -2.27
N THR A 36 -0.92 2.64 -1.79
CA THR A 36 -0.03 3.43 -2.65
C THR A 36 0.85 2.51 -3.49
N GLU A 37 1.41 1.46 -2.88
CA GLU A 37 2.21 0.44 -3.57
C GLU A 37 1.35 -0.31 -4.60
N ASP A 38 0.15 -0.76 -4.22
CA ASP A 38 -0.81 -1.43 -5.12
C ASP A 38 -1.16 -0.56 -6.34
N LEU A 39 -1.34 0.76 -6.13
CA LEU A 39 -1.61 1.70 -7.22
C LEU A 39 -0.40 1.84 -8.17
N GLU A 40 0.83 1.83 -7.66
CA GLU A 40 2.03 1.87 -8.48
C GLU A 40 2.19 0.58 -9.30
N ASP A 41 1.94 -0.58 -8.68
CA ASP A 41 1.97 -1.87 -9.35
C ASP A 41 0.90 -1.98 -10.43
N ALA A 42 -0.33 -1.53 -10.17
CA ALA A 42 -1.38 -1.47 -11.16
C ALA A 42 -1.00 -0.59 -12.36
N ARG A 43 -0.36 0.56 -12.13
CA ARG A 43 0.15 1.42 -13.20
C ARG A 43 1.24 0.74 -14.01
N ALA A 44 2.16 0.03 -13.35
CA ALA A 44 3.23 -0.70 -14.01
C ALA A 44 2.67 -1.83 -14.91
N ALA A 45 1.72 -2.61 -14.40
CA ALA A 45 1.04 -3.67 -15.15
C ALA A 45 0.31 -3.12 -16.38
N LEU A 46 -0.47 -2.04 -16.21
CA LEU A 46 -1.14 -1.38 -17.33
C LEU A 46 -0.16 -0.86 -18.39
N ALA A 47 1.00 -0.35 -17.98
CA ALA A 47 2.03 0.09 -18.91
C ALA A 47 2.67 -1.07 -19.68
N GLN A 48 2.86 -2.24 -19.05
CA GLN A 48 3.36 -3.46 -19.71
C GLN A 48 2.34 -3.98 -20.74
N ILE A 49 1.06 -4.05 -20.36
CA ILE A 49 -0.04 -4.42 -21.27
C ILE A 49 -0.08 -3.49 -22.48
N ALA A 50 0.03 -2.18 -22.26
CA ALA A 50 0.01 -1.19 -23.35
C ALA A 50 1.19 -1.34 -24.33
N ARG A 51 2.33 -1.86 -23.88
CA ARG A 51 3.49 -2.17 -24.75
C ARG A 51 3.39 -3.55 -25.41
N GLY A 52 2.46 -4.40 -24.96
CA GLY A 52 2.35 -5.79 -25.39
C GLY A 52 3.39 -6.70 -24.73
N ASP A 53 3.94 -6.30 -23.57
CA ASP A 53 4.92 -7.09 -22.80
C ASP A 53 4.23 -8.12 -21.88
N GLU A 54 2.90 -8.04 -21.74
CA GLU A 54 2.10 -8.84 -20.80
C GLU A 54 0.84 -9.37 -21.48
N ASP A 55 0.49 -10.63 -21.20
CA ASP A 55 -0.68 -11.30 -21.77
C ASP A 55 -1.91 -11.14 -20.86
N LEU A 56 -3.10 -11.04 -21.46
CA LEU A 56 -4.36 -10.93 -20.74
C LEU A 56 -5.10 -12.26 -20.71
N ILE A 57 -5.64 -12.62 -19.55
CA ILE A 57 -6.47 -13.81 -19.36
C ILE A 57 -7.95 -13.38 -19.29
N PRO A 58 -8.87 -14.02 -20.03
CA PRO A 58 -10.29 -13.76 -19.90
C PRO A 58 -10.82 -14.02 -18.47
N TRP A 59 -11.66 -13.13 -17.97
CA TRP A 59 -12.21 -13.22 -16.61
C TRP A 59 -13.02 -14.52 -16.36
N GLU A 60 -13.70 -15.02 -17.38
CA GLU A 60 -14.47 -16.28 -17.27
C GLU A 60 -13.58 -17.49 -17.01
N ASP A 61 -12.36 -17.51 -17.56
CA ASP A 61 -11.42 -18.61 -17.37
C ASP A 61 -10.90 -18.63 -15.94
N VAL A 62 -10.57 -17.45 -15.39
CA VAL A 62 -10.12 -17.28 -14.00
C VAL A 62 -11.19 -17.74 -13.00
N LYS A 63 -12.46 -17.37 -13.23
CA LYS A 63 -13.57 -17.83 -12.37
C LYS A 63 -13.74 -19.34 -12.43
N ALA A 64 -13.70 -19.92 -13.63
CA ALA A 64 -13.84 -21.37 -13.79
C ALA A 64 -12.72 -22.14 -13.08
N GLU A 65 -11.48 -21.64 -13.13
CA GLU A 65 -10.33 -22.22 -12.41
C GLU A 65 -10.51 -22.22 -10.88
N HIS A 66 -11.09 -21.14 -10.34
CA HIS A 66 -11.25 -20.97 -8.89
C HIS A 66 -12.64 -21.36 -8.34
N GLY A 67 -13.55 -21.84 -9.19
CA GLY A 67 -14.90 -22.27 -8.77
C GLY A 67 -15.82 -21.13 -8.33
N LEU A 68 -15.67 -19.95 -8.94
CA LEU A 68 -16.43 -18.72 -8.66
C LEU A 68 -17.63 -18.52 -9.61
#